data_AF-A0A4S8I885-F1
#
_entry.id   AF-A0A4S8I885-F1
#
_cell.length_a   1.000
_cell.length_b   1.000
_cell.length_c   1.000
_cell.angle_alpha   90.00
_cell.angle_beta   90.00
_cell.angle_gamma   90.00
#
_symmetry.space_group_name_H-M   'P 1'
#
loop_
_entity.id
_entity.type
_entity.pdbx_description
1 polymer ?
#
loop_
_entity_poly.entity_id
_entity_poly.type
_entity_poly.pdbx_seq_one_letter_code
_entity_poly.pdbx_strand_id
1 'polypeptide(L)'
;MSKLWEEAIQKWYTDSHTSHLDYLNLAETTKPTRKELAHNISVIYDRTCLSSRRIKKLESSVKILSSLFSESKPLTQSDVQKLVLEISKQPKLIEEEALRLSQDLNQKLQRVEILLSKIKR
;
A
#
# COMPACT_ATOMS: atom_id res chain seq x y z
N MET A 1 11.28 -14.04 -20.87
CA MET A 1 10.18 -14.12 -19.88
C MET A 1 10.49 -15.24 -18.89
N SER A 2 9.88 -15.24 -17.70
CA SER A 2 10.13 -16.30 -16.71
C SER A 2 9.37 -17.58 -17.09
N LYS A 3 9.99 -18.75 -16.93
CA LYS A 3 9.41 -20.07 -17.20
C LYS A 3 8.07 -20.29 -16.48
N LEU A 4 7.95 -19.77 -15.25
CA LEU A 4 6.72 -19.81 -14.46
C LEU A 4 5.57 -19.05 -15.12
N TRP A 5 5.87 -17.97 -15.83
CA TRP A 5 4.87 -17.19 -16.56
C TRP A 5 4.39 -17.93 -17.81
N GLU A 6 5.29 -18.58 -18.54
CA GLU A 6 4.94 -19.38 -19.72
C GLU A 6 4.08 -20.60 -19.33
N GLU A 7 4.44 -21.29 -18.25
CA GLU A 7 3.66 -22.43 -17.72
C GLU A 7 2.27 -22.03 -17.23
N ALA A 8 2.15 -20.88 -16.54
CA ALA A 8 0.86 -20.36 -16.08
C ALA A 8 -0.06 -19.96 -17.25
N ILE A 9 0.51 -19.40 -18.32
CA ILE A 9 -0.23 -19.07 -19.54
C ILE A 9 -0.69 -20.36 -20.24
N GLN A 10 0.19 -21.35 -20.38
CA GLN A 10 -0.13 -22.62 -21.02
C GLN A 10 -1.25 -23.35 -20.28
N LYS A 11 -1.16 -23.43 -18.95
CA LYS A 11 -2.20 -24.04 -18.11
C LYS A 11 -3.55 -23.36 -18.29
N TRP A 12 -3.57 -22.03 -18.33
CA TRP A 12 -4.78 -21.25 -18.55
C TRP A 12 -5.40 -21.50 -19.93
N TYR A 13 -4.59 -21.70 -20.98
CA TYR A 13 -5.09 -22.09 -22.30
C TYR A 13 -5.72 -23.48 -22.30
N THR A 14 -5.13 -24.45 -21.61
CA THR A 14 -5.70 -25.82 -21.50
C THR A 14 -6.99 -25.88 -20.69
N ASP A 15 -7.11 -25.07 -19.63
CA ASP A 15 -8.19 -25.22 -18.64
C ASP A 15 -9.36 -24.24 -18.85
N SER A 16 -9.18 -23.18 -19.64
CA SER A 16 -10.22 -22.17 -19.85
C SER A 16 -11.19 -22.56 -20.96
N HIS A 17 -12.50 -22.46 -20.68
CA HIS A 17 -13.61 -22.54 -21.66
C HIS A 17 -13.65 -21.35 -22.64
N THR A 18 -12.49 -20.84 -23.03
CA THR A 18 -12.37 -19.95 -24.18
C THR A 18 -12.42 -20.85 -25.39
N SER A 19 -13.42 -20.66 -26.25
CA SER A 19 -13.66 -21.31 -27.54
C SER A 19 -12.46 -22.13 -28.02
N HIS A 20 -12.62 -23.45 -28.15
CA HIS A 20 -11.65 -24.42 -28.71
C HIS A 20 -11.13 -23.98 -30.08
N LEU A 21 -10.28 -22.97 -30.11
CA LEU A 21 -9.70 -22.35 -31.28
C LEU A 21 -8.20 -22.44 -31.05
N ASP A 22 -7.69 -23.65 -31.18
CA ASP A 22 -6.27 -23.87 -31.23
C ASP A 22 -5.71 -23.15 -32.47
N TYR A 23 -4.60 -22.47 -32.26
CA TYR A 23 -3.92 -21.76 -33.33
C TYR A 23 -3.34 -22.79 -34.32
N LEU A 24 -3.69 -22.69 -35.60
CA LEU A 24 -3.14 -23.57 -36.62
C LEU A 24 -1.69 -23.14 -36.91
N ASN A 25 -0.75 -24.08 -36.84
CA ASN A 25 0.62 -23.82 -37.27
C ASN A 25 0.69 -23.89 -38.79
N LEU A 26 0.68 -22.73 -39.44
CA LEU A 26 0.75 -22.59 -40.90
C LEU A 26 2.16 -22.21 -41.39
N ALA A 27 3.19 -22.30 -40.53
CA ALA A 27 4.53 -21.79 -40.85
C ALA A 27 5.21 -22.54 -42.00
N GLU A 28 4.96 -23.84 -42.13
CA GLU A 28 5.49 -24.70 -43.19
C GLU A 28 4.52 -24.86 -44.36
N THR A 29 3.32 -24.26 -44.26
CA THR A 29 2.29 -24.35 -45.30
C THR A 29 2.61 -23.36 -46.42
N THR A 30 2.96 -23.86 -47.60
CA THR A 30 3.36 -23.03 -48.76
C THR A 30 2.24 -22.14 -49.29
N LYS A 31 0.97 -22.55 -49.16
CA LYS A 31 -0.23 -21.77 -49.54
C LYS A 31 -1.40 -22.06 -48.58
N PRO A 32 -1.46 -21.42 -47.40
CA PRO A 32 -2.56 -21.59 -46.49
C PRO A 32 -3.88 -21.11 -47.12
N THR A 33 -4.95 -21.84 -46.86
CA THR A 33 -6.28 -21.54 -47.37
C THR A 33 -6.89 -20.34 -46.65
N ARG A 34 -7.85 -19.67 -47.30
CA ARG A 34 -8.60 -18.56 -46.70
C ARG A 34 -9.30 -18.97 -45.39
N LYS A 35 -9.76 -20.23 -45.29
CA LYS A 35 -10.42 -20.74 -44.07
C LYS A 35 -9.44 -20.85 -42.90
N GLU A 36 -8.24 -21.36 -43.14
CA GLU A 36 -7.19 -21.50 -42.12
C GLU A 36 -6.71 -20.14 -41.61
N LEU A 37 -6.53 -19.17 -42.52
CA LEU A 37 -6.19 -17.80 -42.14
C LEU A 37 -7.31 -17.14 -41.33
N ALA A 38 -8.58 -17.28 -41.77
CA ALA A 38 -9.73 -16.73 -41.05
C ALA A 38 -9.87 -17.33 -39.65
N HIS A 39 -9.60 -18.63 -39.49
CA HIS A 39 -9.54 -19.30 -38.20
C HIS A 39 -8.49 -18.67 -37.27
N ASN A 40 -7.24 -18.55 -37.72
CA ASN A 40 -6.17 -17.93 -36.92
C ASN A 40 -6.47 -16.47 -36.55
N ILE A 41 -7.11 -15.71 -37.44
CA ILE A 41 -7.56 -14.34 -37.15
C ILE A 41 -8.62 -14.34 -36.05
N SER A 42 -9.59 -15.27 -36.10
CA SER A 42 -10.61 -15.42 -35.05
C SER A 42 -9.97 -15.76 -33.70
N VAL A 43 -8.97 -16.65 -33.69
CA VAL A 43 -8.21 -17.02 -32.49
C VAL A 43 -7.51 -15.79 -31.90
N ILE A 44 -6.83 -14.99 -32.75
CA ILE A 44 -6.13 -13.78 -32.32
C ILE A 44 -7.11 -12.74 -31.76
N TYR A 45 -8.26 -12.55 -32.41
CA TYR A 45 -9.29 -11.62 -31.97
C TYR A 45 -9.81 -12.01 -30.57
N ASP A 46 -10.22 -13.26 -30.38
CA ASP A 46 -10.69 -13.77 -29.10
C ASP A 46 -9.66 -13.57 -27.99
N ARG A 47 -8.40 -13.94 -28.24
CA ARG A 47 -7.28 -13.76 -27.29
C ARG A 47 -7.05 -12.29 -26.95
N THR A 48 -7.17 -11.39 -27.92
CA THR A 48 -7.04 -9.94 -27.72
C THR A 48 -8.18 -9.40 -26.85
N CYS A 49 -9.42 -9.79 -27.12
CA CYS A 49 -10.58 -9.40 -26.32
C CYS A 49 -10.50 -9.91 -24.88
N LEU A 50 -10.00 -11.13 -24.67
CA LEU A 50 -9.77 -11.70 -23.34
C LEU A 50 -8.67 -10.93 -22.59
N SER A 51 -7.56 -10.64 -23.25
CA SER A 51 -6.46 -9.86 -22.68
C SER A 51 -6.92 -8.47 -22.26
N SER A 52 -7.67 -7.78 -23.13
CA SER A 52 -8.27 -6.46 -22.81
C SER A 52 -9.18 -6.52 -21.57
N ARG A 53 -10.02 -7.56 -21.45
CA ARG A 53 -10.88 -7.75 -20.27
C ARG A 53 -10.07 -7.97 -18.99
N ARG A 54 -8.96 -8.70 -19.07
CA ARG A 54 -8.06 -8.93 -17.92
C ARG A 54 -7.32 -7.67 -17.50
N ILE A 55 -6.83 -6.89 -18.46
CA ILE A 55 -6.17 -5.60 -18.22
C ILE A 55 -7.12 -4.67 -17.46
N LYS A 56 -8.37 -4.53 -17.93
CA LYS A 56 -9.37 -3.70 -17.23
C LYS A 56 -9.60 -4.12 -15.78
N LYS A 57 -9.65 -5.43 -15.51
CA LYS A 57 -9.76 -5.96 -14.14
C LYS A 57 -8.53 -5.60 -13.31
N LEU A 58 -7.33 -5.81 -13.84
CA LEU A 58 -6.08 -5.46 -13.16
C LEU A 58 -5.99 -3.96 -12.86
N GLU A 59 -6.34 -3.10 -13.82
CA GLU A 59 -6.40 -1.65 -13.64
C GLU A 59 -7.35 -1.27 -12.50
N SER A 60 -8.54 -1.88 -12.43
CA SER A 60 -9.47 -1.65 -11.33
C SER A 60 -8.91 -2.08 -9.97
N SER A 61 -8.24 -3.24 -9.90
CA SER A 61 -7.59 -3.72 -8.67
C SER A 61 -6.46 -2.81 -8.23
N VAL A 62 -5.61 -2.35 -9.15
CA VAL A 62 -4.52 -1.39 -8.87
C VAL A 62 -5.09 -0.07 -8.36
N LYS A 63 -6.18 0.42 -8.96
CA LYS A 63 -6.85 1.65 -8.51
C LYS A 63 -7.36 1.52 -7.07
N ILE A 64 -7.99 0.39 -6.72
CA ILE A 64 -8.45 0.11 -5.36
C ILE A 64 -7.26 0.03 -4.38
N LEU A 65 -6.20 -0.69 -4.75
CA LEU A 65 -5.01 -0.77 -3.90
C LEU A 65 -4.36 0.60 -3.70
N SER A 66 -4.32 1.43 -4.73
CA SER A 66 -3.77 2.78 -4.64
C SER A 66 -4.62 3.69 -3.74
N SER A 67 -5.96 3.57 -3.76
CA SER A 67 -6.83 4.33 -2.86
C SER A 67 -6.64 3.87 -1.41
N LEU A 68 -6.64 2.55 -1.17
CA LEU A 68 -6.39 1.98 0.15
C LEU A 68 -5.01 2.38 0.71
N PHE A 69 -3.97 2.37 -0.14
CA PHE A 69 -2.63 2.81 0.26
C PHE A 69 -2.60 4.30 0.64
N SER A 70 -3.34 5.13 -0.10
CA SER A 70 -3.44 6.56 0.19
C SER A 70 -4.24 6.84 1.47
N GLU A 71 -5.33 6.09 1.69
CA GLU A 71 -6.17 6.19 2.90
C GLU A 71 -5.44 5.70 4.15
N SER A 72 -4.75 4.57 4.06
CA SER A 72 -4.00 3.99 5.17
C SER A 72 -2.71 4.76 5.49
N LYS A 73 -2.30 5.70 4.61
CA LYS A 73 -1.10 6.54 4.68
C LYS A 73 -0.01 5.89 5.56
N PRO A 74 0.55 4.75 5.13
CA PRO A 74 1.45 3.98 5.97
C PRO A 74 2.57 4.88 6.46
N LEU A 75 2.70 4.98 7.78
CA LEU A 75 3.73 5.81 8.42
C LEU A 75 5.07 5.41 7.83
N THR A 76 5.74 6.37 7.18
CA THR A 76 7.08 6.09 6.67
C THR A 76 8.03 5.88 7.84
N GLN A 77 9.13 5.17 7.62
CA GLN A 77 10.16 5.00 8.66
C GLN A 77 10.61 6.33 9.25
N SER A 78 10.70 7.38 8.41
CA SER A 78 11.01 8.74 8.83
C SER A 78 9.93 9.33 9.74
N ASP A 79 8.65 9.13 9.44
CA ASP A 79 7.54 9.61 10.26
C ASP A 79 7.54 8.94 11.64
N VAL A 80 7.79 7.62 11.69
CA VAL A 80 7.91 6.88 12.95
C VAL A 80 9.09 7.40 13.78
N GLN A 81 10.27 7.59 13.15
CA GLN A 81 11.45 8.11 13.84
C GLN A 81 11.22 9.51 14.41
N LYS A 82 10.57 10.40 13.64
CA LYS A 82 10.21 11.74 14.11
C LYS A 82 9.25 11.68 15.29
N LEU A 83 8.24 10.81 15.23
CA LEU A 83 7.28 10.64 16.31
C LEU A 83 7.96 10.11 17.59
N VAL A 84 8.86 9.12 17.46
CA VAL A 84 9.64 8.59 18.59
C VAL A 84 10.51 9.69 19.22
N LEU A 85 11.17 10.51 18.40
CA LEU A 85 11.95 11.65 18.88
C LEU A 85 11.08 12.64 19.66
N GLU A 86 9.91 13.02 19.14
CA GLU A 86 8.99 13.92 19.84
C GLU A 86 8.47 13.31 21.15
N ILE A 87 8.08 12.04 21.15
CA ILE A 87 7.65 11.33 22.36
C ILE A 87 8.78 11.30 23.40
N SER A 88 10.03 11.08 22.98
CA SER A 88 11.17 11.05 23.90
C SER A 88 11.49 12.40 24.56
N LYS A 89 11.04 13.52 23.98
CA LYS A 89 11.23 14.86 24.54
C LYS A 89 10.18 15.21 25.61
N GLN A 90 8.98 14.65 25.52
CA GLN A 90 7.87 14.98 26.43
C GLN A 90 8.19 14.77 27.92
N PRO A 91 8.84 13.66 28.36
CA PRO A 91 9.17 13.46 29.77
C PRO A 91 10.04 14.57 30.36
N LYS A 92 11.01 15.06 29.58
CA LYS A 92 11.93 16.12 30.04
C LYS A 92 11.20 17.44 30.28
N LEU A 93 10.28 17.79 29.38
CA LEU A 93 9.46 19.00 29.53
C LEU A 93 8.54 18.92 30.75
N ILE A 94 7.97 17.74 31.00
CA ILE A 94 7.12 17.50 32.18
C ILE A 94 7.96 17.63 33.46
N GLU A 95 9.17 17.08 33.46
CA GLU A 95 10.08 17.14 34.61
C GLU A 95 10.51 18.58 34.95
N GLU A 96 10.90 19.36 33.93
CA GLU A 96 11.24 20.79 34.11
C GLU A 96 10.07 21.60 34.65
N GLU A 97 8.87 21.40 34.10
CA GLU A 97 7.66 22.10 34.54
C GLU A 97 7.28 21.72 35.99
N ALA A 98 7.39 20.43 36.34
CA ALA A 98 7.15 19.94 37.70
C ALA A 98 8.13 20.53 38.71
N LEU A 99 9.41 20.64 38.35
CA LEU A 99 10.43 21.27 39.18
C LEU A 99 10.11 22.75 39.41
N ARG A 100 9.76 23.48 38.34
CA ARG A 100 9.40 24.91 38.42
C ARG A 100 8.20 25.13 39.35
N LEU A 101 7.15 24.32 39.21
CA LEU A 101 5.97 24.37 40.06
C LEU A 101 6.30 24.07 41.52
N SER A 102 7.14 23.07 41.80
CA SER A 102 7.57 22.74 43.15
C SER A 102 8.31 23.90 43.82
N GLN A 103 9.22 24.55 43.09
CA GLN A 103 9.95 25.72 43.59
C GLN A 103 9.01 26.90 43.90
N ASP A 104 8.07 27.20 43.01
CA ASP A 104 7.10 28.28 43.20
C ASP A 104 6.16 27.98 44.38
N LEU A 105 5.72 26.72 44.53
CA LEU A 105 4.91 26.29 45.67
C LEU A 105 5.67 26.48 46.99
N ASN A 106 6.95 26.10 47.02
CA ASN A 106 7.80 26.25 48.20
C ASN A 106 8.00 27.73 48.57
N GLN A 107 8.22 28.60 47.59
CA GLN A 107 8.31 30.05 47.83
C GLN A 107 7.00 30.62 48.40
N LYS A 108 5.86 30.18 47.87
CA LYS A 108 4.53 30.58 48.39
C LYS A 108 4.29 30.07 49.80
N LEU A 109 4.65 28.83 50.11
CA LEU A 109 4.58 28.26 51.46
C LEU A 109 5.43 29.05 52.45
N GLN A 110 6.69 29.35 52.13
CA GLN A 110 7.57 30.17 52.95
C GLN A 110 6.97 31.54 53.25
N ARG A 111 6.35 32.20 52.25
CA ARG A 111 5.65 33.47 52.45
C ARG A 111 4.50 33.34 53.44
N VAL A 112 3.68 32.28 53.31
CA VAL A 112 2.56 32.03 54.22
C VAL A 112 3.06 31.73 55.63
N GLU A 113 4.13 30.95 55.79
CA GLU A 113 4.76 30.68 57.09
C GLU A 113 5.26 31.96 57.78
N ILE A 114 5.88 32.86 57.01
CA ILE A 114 6.31 34.18 57.53
C ILE A 114 5.11 35.01 57.99
N LEU A 115 4.01 35.00 57.24
CA LEU A 115 2.80 35.74 57.63
C LEU A 115 2.15 35.13 58.89
N LEU A 116 2.08 33.80 58.99
CA LEU A 116 1.56 33.11 60.17
C LEU A 116 2.40 33.36 61.42
N SER A 117 3.73 33.37 61.30
CA SER A 117 4.62 33.69 62.42
C SER A 117 4.49 35.12 62.92
N LYS A 118 4.11 36.07 62.05
CA LYS A 118 3.78 37.45 62.43
C LYS A 118 2.43 37.58 63.15
N ILE A 119 1.47 36.70 62.86
CA ILE A 119 0.13 36.72 63.49
C ILE A 119 0.12 35.97 64.83
N LYS A 120 0.99 34.95 64.99
CA LYS A 120 1.15 34.21 66.26
C LYS A 120 1.97 34.95 67.32
N ARG A 121 2.48 36.14 67.02
CA ARG A 121 3.22 37.02 67.94
C ARG A 121 2.32 38.14 68.42
#